data_AF-A0A4U7CDR3-F1
#
_entry.id   AF-A0A4U7CDR3-F1
#
_cell.length_a   1.000
_cell.length_b   1.000
_cell.length_c   1.000
_cell.angle_alpha   90.00
_cell.angle_beta   90.00
_cell.angle_gamma   90.00
#
_symmetry.space_group_name_H-M   'P 1'
#
loop_
_entity.id
_entity.type
_entity.pdbx_description
1 polymer ?
#
loop_
_entity_poly.entity_id
_entity_poly.type
_entity_poly.pdbx_seq_one_letter_code
_entity_poly.pdbx_strand_id
1 'polypeptide(L)'
;IMGWEHQHLAMFITPFGHIDLDDESDTQAAYLPIGAVLREPGDTIAYVYDFGDDWHHTITLEKLNTRNCTQPKVTAGNGACPPEDCGGIDRYKDLLRLSKRAPLNDDERETLDLFNMQDWDAKYFDKNEVNQRLKEEVPPIFD
;
A
#
# COMPACT_ATOMS: atom_id res chain seq x y z
N ILE A 1 -2.95 2.87 4.95
CA ILE A 1 -3.78 1.71 4.51
C ILE A 1 -2.98 0.41 4.60
N MET A 2 -1.83 0.35 3.92
CA MET A 2 -1.00 -0.87 3.85
C MET A 2 -0.35 -1.25 5.18
N GLY A 3 -0.20 -0.29 6.11
CA GLY A 3 0.54 -0.52 7.36
C GLY A 3 2.06 -0.38 7.20
N TRP A 4 2.50 0.03 6.01
CA TRP A 4 3.89 0.32 5.69
C TRP A 4 4.39 1.64 6.26
N GLU A 5 5.70 1.72 6.48
CA GLU A 5 6.33 2.77 7.30
C GLU A 5 6.79 4.00 6.52
N HIS A 6 6.61 4.03 5.19
CA HIS A 6 7.01 5.15 4.32
C HIS A 6 8.52 5.43 4.32
N GLN A 7 9.34 4.39 4.51
CA GLN A 7 10.80 4.48 4.63
C GLN A 7 11.55 4.29 3.31
N HIS A 8 10.84 3.92 2.24
CA HIS A 8 11.44 3.58 0.96
C HIS A 8 11.04 4.57 -0.14
N LEU A 9 11.87 4.62 -1.19
CA LEU A 9 11.54 5.35 -2.41
C LEU A 9 10.25 4.82 -3.03
N ALA A 10 9.49 5.73 -3.62
CA ALA A 10 8.26 5.41 -4.29
C ALA A 10 8.04 6.35 -5.48
N MET A 11 7.27 5.88 -6.46
CA MET A 11 6.88 6.66 -7.62
C MET A 11 5.47 6.31 -8.11
N PHE A 12 4.85 7.23 -8.84
CA PHE A 12 3.70 6.94 -9.68
C PHE A 12 4.13 6.77 -11.14
N ILE A 13 3.61 5.75 -11.81
CA ILE A 13 3.72 5.57 -13.26
C ILE A 13 2.39 5.99 -13.88
N THR A 14 2.43 7.02 -14.72
CA THR A 14 1.24 7.62 -15.34
C THR A 14 1.35 7.60 -16.87
N PRO A 15 0.25 7.82 -17.61
CA PRO A 15 0.29 7.97 -19.06
C PRO A 15 1.19 9.11 -19.56
N PHE A 16 1.54 10.06 -18.70
CA PHE A 16 2.33 11.24 -19.04
C PHE A 16 3.79 11.15 -18.59
N GLY A 17 4.19 10.05 -17.95
CA GLY A 17 5.52 9.84 -17.39
C GLY A 17 5.48 9.41 -15.93
N HIS A 18 6.66 9.36 -15.31
CA HIS A 18 6.81 9.01 -13.92
C HIS A 18 6.75 10.27 -13.05
N ILE A 19 6.24 10.12 -11.83
CA ILE A 19 6.20 11.17 -10.81
C ILE A 19 6.84 10.56 -9.57
N ASP A 20 8.02 11.03 -9.22
CA ASP A 20 8.72 10.58 -8.02
C ASP A 20 8.13 11.24 -6.77
N LEU A 21 8.13 10.50 -5.65
CA LEU A 21 7.73 11.05 -4.35
C LEU A 21 8.93 11.60 -3.56
N ASP A 22 10.12 11.60 -4.15
CA ASP A 22 11.31 12.22 -3.59
C ASP A 22 11.20 13.75 -3.70
N ASP A 23 11.41 14.44 -2.57
CA ASP A 23 11.39 15.90 -2.45
C ASP A 23 12.48 16.57 -3.31
N GLU A 24 13.51 15.83 -3.72
CA GLU A 24 14.55 16.31 -4.63
C GLU A 24 14.19 16.20 -6.13
N SER A 25 13.05 15.58 -6.46
CA SER A 25 12.63 15.43 -7.86
C SER A 25 12.02 16.71 -8.45
N ASP A 26 12.25 16.93 -9.75
CA ASP A 26 11.64 18.04 -10.50
C ASP A 26 10.11 17.91 -10.60
N THR A 27 9.57 16.70 -10.43
CA THR A 27 8.14 16.39 -10.43
C THR A 27 7.63 16.25 -9.01
N GLN A 28 7.39 17.37 -8.34
CA GLN A 28 6.92 17.34 -6.96
C GLN A 28 5.46 16.84 -6.89
N ALA A 29 5.29 15.53 -6.59
CA ALA A 29 3.98 14.88 -6.45
C ALA A 29 3.02 15.67 -5.55
N ALA A 30 3.55 16.33 -4.51
CA ALA A 30 2.80 17.17 -3.58
C ALA A 30 1.98 18.30 -4.24
N TYR A 31 2.37 18.78 -5.42
CA TYR A 31 1.68 19.88 -6.12
C TYR A 31 0.83 19.41 -7.31
N LEU A 32 0.84 18.12 -7.62
CA LEU A 32 0.05 17.57 -8.71
C LEU A 32 -1.29 17.07 -8.18
N PRO A 33 -2.42 17.71 -8.53
CA PRO A 33 -3.72 17.20 -8.13
C PRO A 33 -3.95 15.85 -8.79
N ILE A 34 -4.54 14.90 -8.06
CA ILE A 34 -4.84 13.56 -8.58
C ILE A 34 -5.67 13.60 -9.89
N GLY A 35 -6.52 14.61 -10.03
CA GLY A 35 -7.31 14.86 -11.24
C GLY A 35 -6.50 15.25 -12.48
N ALA A 36 -5.20 15.56 -12.35
CA ALA A 36 -4.33 15.79 -13.49
C ALA A 36 -4.09 14.48 -14.29
N VAL A 37 -4.06 13.35 -13.58
CA VAL A 37 -3.68 12.03 -14.09
C VAL A 37 -4.83 11.02 -14.10
N LEU A 38 -5.83 11.17 -13.23
CA LEU A 38 -7.04 10.35 -13.16
C LEU A 38 -8.28 11.24 -13.37
N ARG A 39 -8.77 11.32 -14.61
CA ARG A 39 -9.81 12.28 -15.04
C ARG A 39 -11.17 11.64 -15.17
N GLU A 40 -11.24 10.47 -15.79
CA GLU A 40 -12.48 9.77 -16.09
C GLU A 40 -12.54 8.40 -15.43
N PRO A 41 -13.73 7.90 -15.04
CA PRO A 41 -13.88 6.54 -14.57
C PRO A 41 -13.28 5.52 -15.53
N GLY A 42 -12.40 4.67 -15.02
CA GLY A 42 -11.61 3.70 -15.78
C GLY A 42 -10.14 4.09 -15.95
N ASP A 43 -9.79 5.38 -15.79
CA ASP A 43 -8.40 5.81 -15.78
C ASP A 43 -7.62 5.07 -14.70
N THR A 44 -6.40 4.66 -15.05
CA THR A 44 -5.55 3.85 -14.20
C THR A 44 -4.11 4.35 -14.23
N ILE A 45 -3.48 4.38 -13.06
CA ILE A 45 -2.05 4.61 -12.88
C ILE A 45 -1.46 3.50 -12.00
N ALA A 46 -0.14 3.38 -11.95
CA ALA A 46 0.54 2.53 -10.98
C ALA A 46 1.22 3.35 -9.89
N TYR A 47 1.30 2.81 -8.69
CA TYR A 47 2.14 3.27 -7.59
C TYR A 47 3.13 2.16 -7.26
N VAL A 48 4.43 2.45 -7.39
CA VAL A 48 5.51 1.53 -7.06
C VAL A 48 6.11 1.98 -5.75
N TYR A 49 6.13 1.08 -4.76
CA TYR A 49 6.70 1.31 -3.45
C TYR A 49 7.85 0.35 -3.20
N ASP A 50 8.91 0.86 -2.59
CA ASP A 50 10.15 0.14 -2.31
C ASP A 50 10.79 -0.45 -3.57
N PHE A 51 11.76 0.25 -4.13
CA PHE A 51 12.46 -0.20 -5.34
C PHE A 51 13.32 -1.47 -5.12
N GLY A 52 13.54 -1.88 -3.86
CA GLY A 52 14.14 -3.18 -3.54
C GLY A 52 13.14 -4.32 -3.69
N ASP A 53 11.99 -4.21 -3.01
CA ASP A 53 10.95 -5.25 -3.00
C ASP A 53 9.97 -5.20 -4.19
N ASP A 54 9.93 -4.07 -4.90
CA ASP A 54 9.16 -3.80 -6.11
C ASP A 54 7.65 -4.04 -5.94
N TRP A 55 7.04 -3.38 -4.94
CA TRP A 55 5.60 -3.49 -4.71
C TRP A 55 4.79 -2.62 -5.68
N HIS A 56 4.03 -3.26 -6.57
CA HIS A 56 3.22 -2.57 -7.57
C HIS A 56 1.75 -2.52 -7.17
N HIS A 57 1.23 -1.30 -7.02
CA HIS A 57 -0.18 -1.02 -6.80
C HIS A 57 -0.81 -0.45 -8.05
N THR A 58 -1.94 -1.01 -8.48
CA THR A 58 -2.79 -0.40 -9.50
C THR A 58 -3.82 0.50 -8.84
N ILE A 59 -3.89 1.76 -9.27
CA ILE A 59 -4.86 2.74 -8.78
C ILE A 59 -5.79 3.08 -9.93
N THR A 60 -7.08 2.77 -9.77
CA THR A 60 -8.12 3.01 -10.78
C THR A 60 -9.14 4.01 -10.24
N LEU A 61 -9.47 5.02 -11.04
CA LEU A 61 -10.60 5.89 -10.76
C LEU A 61 -11.90 5.14 -11.09
N GLU A 62 -12.62 4.68 -10.08
CA GLU A 62 -13.88 3.95 -10.32
C GLU A 62 -15.07 4.88 -10.53
N LYS A 63 -15.09 6.01 -9.82
CA LYS A 63 -16.24 6.93 -9.81
C LYS A 63 -15.89 8.32 -9.30
N LEU A 64 -16.38 9.34 -9.99
CA LEU A 64 -16.43 10.70 -9.49
C LEU A 64 -17.72 10.94 -8.70
N ASN A 65 -17.61 11.62 -7.56
CA ASN A 65 -18.75 11.97 -6.73
C ASN A 65 -18.65 13.44 -6.28
N THR A 66 -19.80 14.05 -5.98
CA THR A 66 -19.91 15.45 -5.55
C THR A 66 -19.94 15.60 -4.02
N ARG A 67 -19.56 14.55 -3.27
CA ARG A 67 -19.59 14.64 -1.80
C ARG A 67 -18.36 15.42 -1.33
N ASN A 68 -18.59 16.38 -0.46
CA ASN A 68 -17.50 17.00 0.29
C ASN A 68 -16.93 15.95 1.24
N CYS A 69 -15.70 15.54 0.99
CA CYS A 69 -14.95 14.60 1.80
C CYS A 69 -13.71 15.34 2.31
N THR A 70 -13.66 15.63 3.60
CA THR A 70 -12.54 16.37 4.23
C THR A 70 -11.34 15.48 4.54
N GLN A 71 -11.52 14.15 4.49
CA GLN A 71 -10.49 13.14 4.73
C GLN A 71 -10.75 11.89 3.87
N PRO A 72 -9.70 11.14 3.46
CA PRO A 72 -9.87 9.85 2.81
C PRO A 72 -10.55 8.84 3.73
N LYS A 73 -11.34 7.95 3.15
CA LYS A 73 -12.02 6.87 3.89
C LYS A 73 -11.98 5.58 3.10
N VAL A 74 -11.54 4.52 3.76
CA VAL A 74 -11.64 3.14 3.27
C VAL A 74 -13.08 2.67 3.38
N THR A 75 -13.67 2.30 2.23
CA THR A 75 -15.05 1.82 2.12
C THR A 75 -15.13 0.29 2.14
N ALA A 76 -14.12 -0.38 1.59
CA ALA A 76 -13.97 -1.83 1.50
C ALA A 76 -12.48 -2.20 1.37
N GLY A 77 -12.18 -3.48 1.57
CA GLY A 77 -10.87 -4.08 1.36
C GLY A 77 -10.92 -5.56 1.70
N ASN A 78 -9.90 -6.31 1.29
CA ASN A 78 -9.82 -7.74 1.50
C ASN A 78 -8.37 -8.18 1.57
N GLY A 79 -8.03 -8.99 2.57
CA GLY A 79 -6.69 -9.53 2.76
C GLY A 79 -5.76 -8.62 3.54
N ALA A 80 -4.78 -9.26 4.18
CA ALA A 80 -3.71 -8.59 4.89
C ALA A 80 -2.66 -8.08 3.89
N CYS A 81 -2.12 -6.90 4.19
CA CYS A 81 -1.03 -6.32 3.42
C CYS A 81 0.29 -7.04 3.76
N PRO A 82 1.17 -7.34 2.77
CA PRO A 82 2.46 -7.96 3.05
C PRO A 82 3.25 -7.15 4.10
N PRO A 83 4.03 -7.80 4.98
CA PRO A 83 4.92 -7.09 5.89
C PRO A 83 5.92 -6.20 5.13
N GLU A 84 6.33 -5.10 5.74
CA GLU A 84 7.48 -4.30 5.27
C GLU A 84 8.73 -5.20 5.15
N ASP A 85 9.63 -4.88 4.21
CA ASP A 85 10.94 -5.52 4.03
C ASP A 85 10.89 -7.06 3.89
N CYS A 86 9.74 -7.60 3.50
CA CYS A 86 9.57 -9.05 3.45
C CYS A 86 10.22 -9.68 2.22
N GLY A 87 10.85 -8.91 1.33
CA GLY A 87 11.59 -9.39 0.16
C GLY A 87 10.72 -9.50 -1.10
N GLY A 88 9.70 -8.66 -1.21
CA GLY A 88 8.82 -8.57 -2.37
C GLY A 88 7.84 -9.74 -2.53
N ILE A 89 7.15 -9.73 -3.67
CA ILE A 89 6.01 -10.62 -3.95
C ILE A 89 6.36 -12.10 -3.80
N ASP A 90 7.50 -12.53 -4.33
CA ASP A 90 7.85 -13.96 -4.35
C ASP A 90 8.26 -14.45 -2.97
N ARG A 91 9.03 -13.65 -2.22
CA ARG A 91 9.37 -14.01 -0.84
C ARG A 91 8.14 -14.01 0.06
N TYR A 92 7.22 -13.06 -0.11
CA TYR A 92 5.94 -13.09 0.61
C TYR A 92 5.13 -14.36 0.32
N LYS A 93 5.06 -14.81 -0.95
CA LYS A 93 4.42 -16.09 -1.29
C LYS A 93 5.08 -17.28 -0.59
N ASP A 94 6.40 -17.28 -0.48
CA ASP A 94 7.13 -18.34 0.21
C ASP A 94 6.89 -18.31 1.72
N LEU A 95 6.85 -17.13 2.34
CA LEU A 95 6.48 -16.97 3.74
C LEU A 95 5.03 -17.44 3.99
N LEU A 96 4.09 -17.13 3.09
CA LEU A 96 2.71 -17.62 3.17
C LEU A 96 2.58 -19.14 3.03
N ARG A 97 3.46 -19.77 2.25
CA ARG A 97 3.53 -21.24 2.14
C ARG A 97 4.14 -21.83 3.41
N LEU A 98 5.18 -21.20 3.93
CA LEU A 98 5.88 -21.61 5.14
C LEU A 98 4.95 -21.55 6.36
N SER A 99 4.19 -20.46 6.54
CA SER A 99 3.28 -20.29 7.68
C SER A 99 2.15 -21.31 7.75
N LYS A 100 1.85 -21.98 6.64
CA LYS A 100 0.80 -23.03 6.56
C LYS A 100 1.35 -24.44 6.75
N ARG A 101 2.66 -24.61 6.91
CA ARG A 101 3.29 -25.92 7.02
C ARG A 101 3.48 -26.33 8.49
N ALA A 102 3.32 -27.62 8.74
CA ALA A 102 3.69 -28.25 10.01
C ALA A 102 4.25 -29.68 9.76
N PRO A 103 5.31 -30.10 10.47
CA PRO A 103 6.09 -29.33 11.43
C PRO A 103 7.08 -28.37 10.75
N LEU A 104 7.52 -27.36 11.49
CA LEU A 104 8.61 -26.45 11.11
C LEU A 104 9.91 -26.87 11.83
N ASN A 105 11.07 -26.57 11.25
CA ASN A 105 12.36 -26.59 11.97
C ASN A 105 12.61 -25.24 12.70
N ASP A 106 13.74 -25.10 13.39
CA ASP A 106 14.06 -23.89 14.17
C ASP A 106 14.27 -22.67 13.25
N ASP A 107 15.07 -22.80 12.18
CA ASP A 107 15.32 -21.72 11.20
C ASP A 107 14.02 -21.23 10.53
N GLU A 108 13.10 -22.15 10.26
CA GLU A 108 11.79 -21.85 9.66
C GLU A 108 10.88 -21.09 10.63
N ARG A 109 10.92 -21.42 11.92
CA ARG A 109 10.20 -20.66 12.95
C ARG A 109 10.78 -19.26 13.09
N GLU A 110 12.10 -19.15 13.20
CA GLU A 110 12.80 -17.86 13.29
C GLU A 110 12.48 -16.98 12.08
N THR A 111 12.47 -17.56 10.87
CA THR A 111 12.10 -16.85 9.65
C THR A 111 10.68 -16.28 9.73
N LEU A 112 9.70 -17.03 10.23
CA LEU A 112 8.34 -16.53 10.39
C LEU A 112 8.24 -15.48 11.50
N ASP A 113 8.97 -15.65 12.60
CA ASP A 113 8.96 -14.72 13.73
C ASP A 113 9.51 -13.35 13.36
N LEU A 114 10.56 -13.30 12.52
CA LEU A 114 11.14 -12.05 12.01
C LEU A 114 10.13 -11.15 11.30
N PHE A 115 9.17 -11.74 10.59
CA PHE A 115 8.12 -11.01 9.85
C PHE A 115 6.76 -11.03 10.56
N ASN A 116 6.72 -11.52 11.81
CA ASN A 116 5.48 -11.74 12.58
C ASN A 116 4.44 -12.58 11.82
N MET A 117 4.91 -13.62 11.11
CA MET A 117 4.10 -14.43 10.21
C MET A 117 3.71 -15.82 10.74
N GLN A 118 4.00 -16.11 12.01
CA GLN A 118 3.72 -17.43 12.60
C GLN A 118 2.20 -17.73 12.64
N ASP A 119 1.39 -16.74 13.00
CA ASP A 119 -0.09 -16.81 13.03
C ASP A 119 -0.74 -15.92 11.94
N TRP A 120 -0.05 -15.73 10.81
CA TRP A 120 -0.49 -14.78 9.78
C TRP A 120 -1.82 -15.18 9.13
N ASP A 121 -2.88 -14.42 9.40
CA ASP A 121 -4.11 -14.50 8.62
C ASP A 121 -4.03 -13.59 7.39
N ALA A 122 -3.60 -14.16 6.27
CA ALA A 122 -3.53 -13.47 4.99
C ALA A 122 -4.89 -12.91 4.49
N LYS A 123 -6.01 -13.34 5.07
CA LYS A 123 -7.36 -12.84 4.73
C LYS A 123 -7.80 -11.70 5.64
N TYR A 124 -7.10 -11.45 6.74
CA TYR A 124 -7.50 -10.46 7.72
C TYR A 124 -7.54 -9.05 7.13
N PHE A 125 -8.66 -8.37 7.35
CA PHE A 125 -8.81 -6.96 7.02
C PHE A 125 -9.93 -6.35 7.87
N ASP A 126 -9.62 -5.32 8.66
CA ASP A 126 -10.61 -4.50 9.36
C ASP A 126 -10.58 -3.05 8.87
N LYS A 127 -11.64 -2.65 8.17
CA LYS A 127 -11.77 -1.28 7.65
C LYS A 127 -11.86 -0.23 8.75
N ASN A 128 -12.37 -0.57 9.94
CA ASN A 128 -12.51 0.37 11.04
C ASN A 128 -11.13 0.69 11.63
N GLU A 129 -10.28 -0.33 11.82
CA GLU A 129 -8.87 -0.14 12.24
C GLU A 129 -8.10 0.70 11.23
N VAL A 130 -8.24 0.42 9.94
CA VAL A 130 -7.57 1.21 8.89
C VAL A 130 -8.07 2.66 8.88
N ASN A 131 -9.39 2.88 8.98
CA ASN A 131 -9.95 4.22 9.03
C ASN A 131 -9.60 4.99 10.30
N GLN A 132 -9.35 4.30 11.42
CA GLN A 132 -8.87 4.93 12.64
C GLN A 132 -7.45 5.47 12.43
N ARG A 133 -6.53 4.65 11.94
CA ARG A 133 -5.16 5.08 11.60
C ARG A 133 -5.14 6.26 10.62
N LEU A 134 -5.96 6.20 9.56
CA LEU A 134 -6.05 7.30 8.58
C LEU A 134 -6.45 8.64 9.19
N LYS A 135 -7.32 8.66 10.21
CA LYS A 135 -7.71 9.90 10.89
C LYS A 135 -6.60 10.49 11.74
N GLU A 136 -5.73 9.63 12.28
CA GLU A 136 -4.60 10.01 13.11
C GLU A 136 -3.44 10.54 12.24
N GLU A 137 -3.23 9.96 11.06
CA GLU A 137 -2.15 10.29 10.13
C GLU A 137 -2.47 11.46 9.18
N VAL A 138 -3.73 11.59 8.74
CA VAL A 138 -4.15 12.61 7.75
C VAL A 138 -5.04 13.65 8.44
N PRO A 139 -4.54 14.83 8.80
CA PRO A 139 -5.39 15.86 9.41
C PRO A 139 -6.51 16.29 8.46
N PRO A 140 -7.69 16.69 8.97
CA PRO A 140 -8.77 17.15 8.11
C PRO A 140 -8.35 18.39 7.33
N ILE A 141 -8.67 18.42 6.04
CA ILE A 141 -8.59 19.63 5.25
C ILE A 141 -9.81 20.48 5.64
N PHE A 142 -9.54 21.63 6.27
CA PHE A 142 -10.55 22.64 6.55
C PHE A 142 -10.48 23.71 5.47
N ASP A 143 -11.64 24.06 4.90
CA ASP A 143 -11.79 25.20 3.99
C ASP A 143 -11.51 26.54 4.69
#